data_AF-A0A7J8JEJ4-F1
#
_entry.id   AF-A0A7J8JEJ4-F1
#
_cell.length_a   1.000
_cell.length_b   1.000
_cell.length_c   1.000
_cell.angle_alpha   90.00
_cell.angle_beta   90.00
_cell.angle_gamma   90.00
#
_symmetry.space_group_name_H-M   'P 1'
#
loop_
_entity.id
_entity.type
_entity.pdbx_description
1 polymer ?
#
loop_
_entity_poly.entity_id
_entity_poly.type
_entity_poly.pdbx_seq_one_letter_code
_entity_poly.pdbx_strand_id
1 'polypeptide(L)'
;MAEETYSPKIFRPKHTRISELKAEAVKKDRRKKLTQSKFVGGAENTAHPRVIPPPEMRQESEQGPCRRHMEASLQELKASPRMVPRAVYLPNCDRKGFYKRKQCKPSRGRKRGICWCVDKYGMKLPGMEYVDGDFQCHTFDGSNTE
;
A
#
# COMPACT_ATOMS: atom_id res chain seq x y z
N MET A 1 -56.99 -42.34 -38.68
CA MET A 1 -55.60 -41.96 -39.01
C MET A 1 -55.27 -40.74 -38.18
N ALA A 2 -54.27 -40.84 -37.31
CA ALA A 2 -53.94 -39.83 -36.30
C ALA A 2 -53.15 -38.67 -36.93
N GLU A 3 -53.54 -37.42 -36.62
CA GLU A 3 -52.74 -36.23 -36.91
C GLU A 3 -51.69 -36.03 -35.81
N GLU A 4 -50.42 -36.17 -36.16
CA GLU A 4 -49.30 -35.79 -35.30
C GLU A 4 -49.15 -34.26 -35.32
N THR A 5 -49.52 -33.62 -34.21
CA THR A 5 -49.31 -32.18 -34.00
C THR A 5 -47.86 -31.92 -33.60
N TYR A 6 -47.03 -31.42 -34.53
CA TYR A 6 -45.65 -31.01 -34.24
C TYR A 6 -45.63 -29.68 -33.47
N SER A 7 -45.10 -29.69 -32.25
CA SER A 7 -44.93 -28.49 -31.40
C SER A 7 -43.73 -27.64 -31.84
N PRO A 8 -43.84 -26.30 -31.95
CA PRO A 8 -42.72 -25.44 -32.32
C PRO A 8 -41.72 -25.28 -31.17
N LYS A 9 -40.43 -25.47 -31.46
CA LYS A 9 -39.34 -25.30 -30.48
C LYS A 9 -39.12 -23.81 -30.21
N ILE A 10 -39.47 -23.37 -29.00
CA ILE A 10 -39.18 -22.01 -28.49
C ILE A 10 -37.66 -21.86 -28.29
N PHE A 11 -37.01 -21.10 -29.17
CA PHE A 11 -35.61 -20.72 -29.00
C PHE A 11 -35.51 -19.61 -27.93
N ARG A 12 -35.15 -19.99 -26.70
CA ARG A 12 -34.86 -19.01 -25.62
C ARG A 12 -33.47 -18.41 -25.82
N PRO A 13 -33.33 -17.09 -26.09
CA PRO A 13 -32.02 -16.47 -26.24
C PRO A 13 -31.25 -16.50 -24.90
N LYS A 14 -30.19 -17.31 -24.82
CA LYS A 14 -29.34 -17.45 -23.62
C LYS A 14 -28.54 -16.17 -23.28
N HIS A 15 -28.42 -15.25 -24.23
CA HIS A 15 -27.58 -14.06 -24.12
C HIS A 15 -28.12 -13.02 -23.12
N THR A 16 -29.45 -12.86 -23.01
CA THR A 16 -30.08 -11.90 -22.10
C THR A 16 -29.86 -12.26 -20.63
N ARG A 17 -29.93 -13.55 -20.30
CA ARG A 17 -29.67 -14.05 -18.95
C ARG A 17 -28.22 -13.80 -18.51
N ILE A 18 -27.26 -13.87 -19.44
CA ILE A 18 -25.85 -13.56 -19.14
C ILE A 18 -25.67 -12.07 -18.86
N SER A 19 -26.34 -11.18 -19.60
CA SER A 19 -26.31 -9.74 -19.32
C SER A 19 -26.97 -9.37 -17.99
N GLU A 20 -28.07 -10.04 -17.61
CA GLU A 20 -28.75 -9.83 -16.33
C GLU A 20 -27.89 -10.27 -15.15
N LEU A 21 -27.27 -11.45 -15.24
CA LEU A 21 -26.36 -11.94 -14.20
C LEU A 21 -25.15 -11.02 -14.00
N LYS A 22 -24.62 -10.44 -15.08
CA LYS A 22 -23.56 -9.41 -15.01
C LYS A 22 -24.06 -8.13 -14.35
N ALA A 23 -25.27 -7.67 -14.68
CA ALA A 23 -25.86 -6.47 -14.06
C ALA A 23 -26.11 -6.66 -12.56
N GLU A 24 -26.60 -7.83 -12.15
CA GLU A 24 -26.82 -8.17 -10.74
C GLU A 24 -25.50 -8.31 -9.96
N ALA A 25 -24.46 -8.88 -10.58
CA ALA A 25 -23.12 -8.94 -9.99
C ALA A 25 -22.55 -7.54 -9.73
N VAL A 26 -22.70 -6.61 -10.67
CA VAL A 26 -22.26 -5.21 -10.53
C VAL A 26 -23.04 -4.47 -9.43
N LYS A 27 -24.37 -4.65 -9.35
CA LYS A 27 -25.18 -4.07 -8.27
C LYS A 27 -24.78 -4.60 -6.89
N LYS A 28 -24.45 -5.89 -6.78
CA LYS A 28 -23.99 -6.52 -5.53
C LYS A 28 -22.64 -5.99 -5.09
N ASP A 29 -21.68 -5.80 -6.00
CA ASP A 29 -20.39 -5.19 -5.69
C ASP A 29 -20.56 -3.75 -5.18
N ARG A 30 -21.37 -2.94 -5.88
CA ARG A 30 -21.69 -1.57 -5.46
C ARG A 30 -22.32 -1.53 -4.07
N ARG A 31 -23.26 -2.43 -3.77
CA ARG A 31 -23.89 -2.53 -2.44
C ARG A 31 -22.87 -2.93 -1.36
N LYS A 32 -21.96 -3.87 -1.66
CA LYS A 32 -20.88 -4.28 -0.75
C LYS A 32 -19.91 -3.13 -0.46
N LYS A 33 -19.57 -2.32 -1.46
CA LYS A 33 -18.75 -1.10 -1.28
C LYS A 33 -19.46 -0.04 -0.44
N LEU A 34 -20.76 0.20 -0.68
CA LEU A 34 -21.58 1.09 0.16
C LEU A 34 -21.67 0.61 1.61
N THR A 35 -21.82 -0.69 1.85
CA THR A 35 -21.85 -1.24 3.22
C THR A 35 -20.48 -1.23 3.89
N GLN A 36 -19.40 -1.45 3.13
CA GLN A 36 -18.03 -1.37 3.65
C GLN A 36 -17.66 0.08 4.01
N SER A 37 -18.09 1.06 3.22
CA SER A 37 -17.93 2.49 3.53
C SER A 37 -18.71 2.93 4.79
N LYS A 38 -19.77 2.22 5.17
CA LYS A 38 -20.53 2.51 6.41
C LYS A 38 -19.84 2.00 7.68
N PHE A 39 -18.96 0.99 7.58
CA PHE A 39 -18.27 0.43 8.74
C PHE A 39 -17.11 1.29 9.25
N VAL A 40 -16.62 2.26 8.45
CA VAL A 40 -15.56 3.19 8.86
C VAL A 40 -16.13 4.49 9.46
N GLY A 41 -17.46 4.61 9.60
CA GLY A 41 -18.15 5.84 10.01
C GLY A 41 -19.00 5.73 11.27
N GLY A 42 -18.66 4.89 12.24
CA GLY A 42 -19.49 4.79 13.45
C GLY A 42 -18.85 4.07 14.63
N ALA A 43 -18.12 4.81 15.46
CA ALA A 43 -17.86 4.46 16.85
C ALA A 43 -17.39 5.70 17.66
N GLU A 44 -18.29 6.66 17.93
CA GLU A 44 -18.07 7.64 18.99
C GLU A 44 -19.33 7.81 19.82
N ASN A 45 -19.48 6.98 20.86
CA ASN A 45 -20.36 7.23 22.01
C ASN A 45 -19.78 6.51 23.23
N THR A 46 -18.82 7.12 23.91
CA THR A 46 -18.51 6.80 25.31
C THR A 46 -18.09 8.08 26.01
N ALA A 47 -18.87 8.48 27.00
CA ALA A 47 -18.72 9.70 27.76
C ALA A 47 -17.39 9.74 28.53
N HIS A 48 -16.46 10.57 28.07
CA HIS A 48 -15.41 11.21 28.86
C HIS A 48 -15.02 12.50 28.11
N PRO A 49 -14.72 13.62 28.80
CA PRO A 49 -14.31 14.84 28.12
C PRO A 49 -12.92 14.63 27.52
N ARG A 50 -12.87 14.12 26.29
CA ARG A 50 -11.66 14.12 25.46
C ARG A 50 -11.44 15.56 25.04
N VAL A 51 -10.40 16.19 25.57
CA VAL A 51 -9.77 17.32 24.91
C VAL A 51 -9.30 16.79 23.55
N ILE A 52 -9.98 17.19 22.49
CA ILE A 52 -9.57 16.95 21.11
C ILE A 52 -8.44 17.94 20.83
N PRO A 53 -7.16 17.53 20.75
CA PRO A 53 -6.17 18.41 20.17
C PRO A 53 -6.52 18.61 18.68
N PRO A 54 -6.36 19.81 18.12
CA PRO A 54 -6.65 20.07 16.71
C PRO A 54 -5.87 19.11 15.80
N PRO A 55 -6.47 18.58 14.72
CA PRO A 55 -5.96 17.44 13.97
C PRO A 55 -4.87 17.79 12.94
N GLU A 56 -4.07 18.84 13.14
CA GLU A 56 -3.18 19.34 12.07
C GLU A 56 -1.76 19.73 12.48
N MET A 57 -1.39 19.65 13.77
CA MET A 57 -0.06 20.15 14.20
C MET A 57 0.83 19.17 14.97
N ARG A 58 0.41 17.91 15.19
CA ARG A 58 1.23 16.94 15.94
C ARG A 58 1.92 15.87 15.11
N GLN A 59 1.50 15.60 13.87
CA GLN A 59 2.11 14.52 13.09
C GLN A 59 3.39 14.93 12.34
N GLU A 60 3.60 16.22 12.06
CA GLU A 60 4.80 16.72 11.38
C GLU A 60 6.05 16.71 12.30
N SER A 61 5.87 16.98 13.60
CA SER A 61 6.97 17.21 14.54
C SER A 61 7.56 15.95 15.19
N GLU A 62 6.79 14.87 15.32
CA GLU A 62 7.29 13.58 15.85
C GLU A 62 7.93 12.69 14.79
N GLN A 63 7.76 13.01 13.50
CA GLN A 63 8.20 12.14 12.42
C GLN A 63 9.61 12.51 11.94
N GLY A 64 10.53 11.56 12.17
CA GLY A 64 11.92 11.67 11.73
C GLY A 64 12.07 11.85 10.20
N PRO A 65 13.28 12.20 9.74
CA PRO A 65 13.55 12.61 8.36
C PRO A 65 13.21 11.53 7.32
N CYS A 66 13.34 10.24 7.66
CA CYS A 66 12.98 9.15 6.75
C CYS A 66 11.47 9.02 6.60
N ARG A 67 10.72 9.18 7.69
CA ARG A 67 9.27 9.05 7.68
C ARG A 67 8.62 10.11 6.78
N ARG A 68 9.08 11.37 6.90
CA ARG A 68 8.66 12.47 6.02
C ARG A 68 8.99 12.20 4.56
N HIS A 69 10.20 11.74 4.25
CA HIS A 69 10.55 11.37 2.88
C HIS A 69 9.68 10.21 2.35
N MET A 70 9.45 9.17 3.15
CA MET A 70 8.59 8.04 2.76
C MET A 70 7.17 8.49 2.43
N GLU A 71 6.58 9.35 3.25
CA GLU A 71 5.22 9.86 3.01
C GLU A 71 5.15 10.70 1.74
N ALA A 72 6.13 11.57 1.50
CA ALA A 72 6.22 12.33 0.25
C ALA A 72 6.29 11.40 -0.98
N SER A 73 7.14 10.36 -0.95
CA SER A 73 7.21 9.37 -2.03
C SER A 73 5.88 8.62 -2.24
N LEU A 74 5.14 8.34 -1.16
CA LEU A 74 3.82 7.73 -1.26
C LEU A 74 2.77 8.68 -1.82
N GLN A 75 2.85 9.97 -1.51
CA GLN A 75 1.96 10.98 -2.05
C GLN A 75 2.15 11.15 -3.56
N GLU A 76 3.40 11.15 -4.04
CA GLU A 76 3.72 11.18 -5.49
C GLU A 76 3.13 9.96 -6.22
N LEU A 77 3.27 8.77 -5.63
CA LEU A 77 2.68 7.54 -6.16
C LEU A 77 1.16 7.60 -6.24
N LYS A 78 0.50 8.23 -5.27
CA LYS A 78 -0.96 8.43 -5.27
C LYS A 78 -1.39 9.44 -6.33
N ALA A 79 -0.60 10.49 -6.54
CA ALA A 79 -0.89 11.55 -7.52
C ALA A 79 -0.76 11.04 -8.97
N SER A 80 0.10 10.06 -9.22
CA SER A 80 0.28 9.46 -10.54
C SER A 80 -0.16 7.99 -10.56
N PRO A 81 -1.46 7.69 -10.78
CA PRO A 81 -1.97 6.31 -10.81
C PRO A 81 -1.42 5.46 -11.96
N ARG A 82 -0.68 6.07 -12.90
CA ARG A 82 0.06 5.34 -13.96
C ARG A 82 1.48 4.95 -13.54
N MET A 83 2.01 5.48 -12.43
CA MET A 83 3.30 5.04 -11.90
C MET A 83 3.17 3.64 -11.31
N VAL A 84 4.00 2.73 -11.79
CA VAL A 84 4.14 1.41 -11.19
C VAL A 84 4.82 1.58 -9.82
N PRO A 85 4.29 1.03 -8.72
CA PRO A 85 4.91 1.15 -7.39
C PRO A 85 6.37 0.66 -7.35
N ARG A 86 6.76 -0.27 -8.23
CA ARG A 86 8.13 -0.75 -8.39
C ARG A 86 9.08 0.24 -9.07
N ALA A 87 8.56 1.30 -9.69
CA ALA A 87 9.36 2.34 -10.32
C ALA A 87 9.88 3.36 -9.29
N VAL A 88 9.16 3.55 -8.19
CA VAL A 88 9.54 4.48 -7.11
C VAL A 88 10.27 3.72 -6.01
N TYR A 89 11.36 4.33 -5.55
CA TYR A 89 12.12 3.83 -4.41
C TYR A 89 11.47 4.35 -3.11
N LEU A 90 11.07 3.44 -2.24
CA LEU A 90 10.63 3.77 -0.87
C LEU A 90 11.80 3.55 0.10
N PRO A 91 12.18 4.54 0.93
CA PRO A 91 13.25 4.38 1.89
C PRO A 91 12.83 3.48 3.05
N ASN A 92 13.75 2.63 3.55
CA ASN A 92 13.50 1.87 4.77
C ASN A 92 13.72 2.76 6.00
N CYS A 93 12.67 2.93 6.80
CA CYS A 93 12.72 3.70 8.04
C CYS A 93 12.72 2.79 9.28
N ASP A 94 13.29 3.29 10.38
CA ASP A 94 13.13 2.68 11.69
C ASP A 94 11.80 3.08 12.35
N ARG A 95 11.56 2.60 13.58
CA ARG A 95 10.34 2.95 14.34
C ARG A 95 10.30 4.41 14.79
N LYS A 96 11.45 5.06 14.90
CA LYS A 96 11.61 6.47 15.29
C LYS A 96 11.50 7.44 14.10
N GLY A 97 11.40 6.91 12.87
CA GLY A 97 11.31 7.69 11.65
C GLY A 97 12.65 8.13 11.05
N PHE A 98 13.77 7.58 11.51
CA PHE A 98 15.10 7.75 10.91
C PHE A 98 15.39 6.68 9.87
N TYR A 99 16.40 6.89 9.04
CA TYR A 99 16.77 5.92 8.02
C TYR A 99 17.40 4.69 8.66
N LYS A 100 16.94 3.50 8.25
CA LYS A 100 17.67 2.28 8.59
C LYS A 100 19.02 2.32 7.93
N ARG A 101 20.04 1.81 8.63
CA ARG A 101 21.40 1.81 8.10
C ARG A 101 21.52 1.09 6.77
N LYS A 102 20.76 0.02 6.52
CA LYS A 102 20.76 -0.68 5.23
C LYS A 102 19.56 -0.25 4.37
N GLN A 103 19.86 0.36 3.23
CA GLN A 103 18.89 0.76 2.22
C GLN A 103 19.03 -0.13 1.00
N CYS A 104 17.91 -0.58 0.42
CA CYS A 104 17.92 -1.47 -0.74
C CYS A 104 16.93 -1.00 -1.79
N LYS A 105 17.35 -0.97 -3.06
CA LYS A 105 16.42 -0.79 -4.19
C LYS A 105 15.47 -2.00 -4.29
N PRO A 106 14.22 -1.82 -4.73
CA PRO A 106 13.34 -2.93 -5.07
C PRO A 106 13.95 -3.84 -6.15
N SER A 107 13.62 -5.14 -6.11
CA SER A 107 14.04 -6.08 -7.15
C SER A 107 13.37 -5.76 -8.50
N ARG A 108 14.14 -5.90 -9.58
CA ARG A 108 13.67 -5.71 -10.95
C ARG A 108 13.71 -7.05 -11.69
N GLY A 109 12.56 -7.69 -11.83
CA GLY A 109 12.45 -9.03 -12.42
C GLY A 109 13.19 -10.07 -11.56
N ARG A 110 14.14 -10.79 -12.16
CA ARG A 110 14.96 -11.82 -11.49
C ARG A 110 16.22 -11.28 -10.81
N LYS A 111 16.55 -9.99 -11.00
CA LYS A 111 17.75 -9.39 -10.39
C LYS A 111 17.44 -8.90 -8.97
N ARG A 112 18.27 -9.30 -8.00
CA ARG A 112 18.20 -8.80 -6.62
C ARG A 112 18.44 -7.28 -6.62
N GLY A 113 17.72 -6.59 -5.75
CA GLY A 113 17.90 -5.17 -5.54
C GLY A 113 19.27 -4.85 -4.97
N ILE A 114 19.85 -3.73 -5.43
CA ILE A 114 21.14 -3.23 -4.93
C ILE A 114 20.92 -2.62 -3.55
N CYS A 115 21.72 -3.04 -2.56
CA CYS A 115 21.74 -2.44 -1.23
C CYS A 115 22.99 -1.56 -1.02
N TRP A 116 22.88 -0.57 -0.14
CA TRP A 116 23.97 0.28 0.35
C TRP A 116 23.68 0.65 1.79
N CYS A 117 24.69 1.11 2.53
CA CYS A 117 24.44 1.67 3.86
C CYS A 117 24.36 3.19 3.88
N VAL A 118 23.65 3.71 4.88
CA VAL A 118 23.44 5.13 5.13
C VAL A 118 23.57 5.43 6.63
N ASP A 119 23.70 6.70 6.96
CA ASP A 119 23.54 7.22 8.32
C ASP A 119 22.05 7.38 8.71
N LYS A 120 21.80 7.89 9.92
CA LYS A 120 20.43 8.13 10.42
C LYS A 120 19.64 9.17 9.61
N TYR A 121 20.31 9.99 8.80
CA TYR A 121 19.71 11.03 7.97
C TYR A 121 19.59 10.63 6.50
N GLY A 122 20.07 9.43 6.13
CA GLY A 122 19.96 8.88 4.77
C GLY A 122 21.18 9.15 3.88
N MET A 123 22.24 9.75 4.42
CA MET A 123 23.49 9.99 3.70
C MET A 123 24.26 8.69 3.55
N LYS A 124 24.69 8.36 2.32
CA LYS A 124 25.51 7.18 2.06
C LYS A 124 26.85 7.30 2.75
N LEU A 125 27.28 6.25 3.47
CA LEU A 125 28.62 6.27 4.05
C LEU A 125 29.67 5.94 2.97
N PRO A 126 30.83 6.60 2.98
CA PRO A 126 31.92 6.29 2.07
C PRO A 126 32.57 4.93 2.41
N GLY A 127 33.03 4.18 1.41
CA GLY A 127 33.96 3.05 1.60
C GLY A 127 33.36 1.67 1.88
N MET A 128 32.05 1.47 1.82
CA MET A 128 31.40 0.17 2.05
C MET A 128 30.72 -0.39 0.79
N GLU A 129 31.49 -0.42 -0.29
CA GLU A 129 31.04 -0.92 -1.59
C GLU A 129 30.94 -2.45 -1.57
N TYR A 130 29.72 -2.94 -1.82
CA TYR A 130 29.34 -4.28 -2.27
C TYR A 130 30.34 -5.42 -2.03
N VAL A 131 30.52 -5.84 -0.78
CA VAL A 131 31.23 -7.09 -0.48
C VAL A 131 30.21 -8.24 -0.42
N ASP A 132 30.12 -8.92 -1.57
CA ASP A 132 29.70 -10.31 -1.76
C ASP A 132 28.68 -10.93 -0.77
N GLY A 133 27.40 -10.55 -0.94
CA GLY A 133 26.28 -11.33 -0.38
C GLY A 133 25.94 -11.10 1.09
N ASP A 134 26.89 -10.62 1.91
CA ASP A 134 26.68 -10.26 3.32
C ASP A 134 27.00 -8.79 3.57
N PHE A 135 26.02 -7.92 3.31
CA PHE A 135 26.10 -6.50 3.64
C PHE A 135 25.98 -6.30 5.15
N GLN A 136 27.08 -6.52 5.87
CA GLN A 136 27.21 -6.09 7.26
C GLN A 136 27.47 -4.59 7.27
N CYS A 137 26.39 -3.80 7.36
CA CYS A 137 26.48 -2.41 7.73
C CYS A 137 26.94 -2.34 9.20
N HIS A 138 28.23 -2.59 9.46
CA HIS A 138 28.81 -2.78 10.78
C HIS A 138 28.37 -1.66 11.72
N THR A 139 27.66 -2.04 12.78
CA THR A 139 27.33 -1.23 13.95
C THR A 139 28.60 -0.65 14.55
N PHE A 140 28.95 0.59 14.19
CA PHE A 140 29.48 1.50 15.19
C PHE A 140 28.29 1.95 16.01
N ASP A 141 27.84 1.04 16.86
CA ASP A 141 26.88 1.33 17.90
C ASP A 141 27.59 2.23 18.90
N GLY A 142 27.33 3.53 18.81
CA GLY A 142 27.74 4.51 19.82
C GLY A 142 26.89 4.35 21.08
N SER A 143 26.90 3.17 21.70
CA SER A 143 26.47 2.99 23.08
C SER A 143 27.63 3.35 24.00
N ASN A 144 27.98 4.64 24.01
CA ASN A 144 28.52 5.27 25.21
C ASN A 144 27.37 6.13 25.73
N THR A 145 26.53 5.52 26.54
CA THR A 145 25.61 6.22 27.43
C THR A 145 25.60 5.39 28.70
N GLU A 146 26.07 6.03 29.78
CA GLU A 146 26.35 5.57 31.15
C GLU A 146 25.63 4.30 31.65
#